data_AF-A0A3G6JJL6-F1
#
_entry.id   AF-A0A3G6JJL6-F1
#
_cell.length_a   1.000
_cell.length_b   1.000
_cell.length_c   1.000
_cell.angle_alpha   90.00
_cell.angle_beta   90.00
_cell.angle_gamma   90.00
#
_symmetry.space_group_name_H-M   'P 1'
#
loop_
_entity.id
_entity.type
_entity.pdbx_description
1 polymer ?
#
loop_
_entity_poly.entity_id
_entity_poly.type
_entity_poly.pdbx_seq_one_letter_code
_entity_poly.pdbx_strand_id
1 'polypeptide(L)'
;MSLDQTARQMRQLYMTTSDEYCDKHNRNYVTIKFPNSQPYTVCELCHREEQERLNAFKAQEQYEFEQEQKRLYFLKDFSLLDDDLKNANFDNYKASTREQKEDLKNVRSQLKGYLDGQDYNIVLIGDTGVGKSHLAYSALKALSDHTKKMGLFINIVDLLAKIKEDFSLEAEYIRRISESEWLVLDDVGTEKVTEWSSGILYSILNKRTKTIITTNLSPQDIMGTYGKRVYSRIFKKTGLGTTNEHVYKFKTQQDKRMML
;
A
#
# COMPACT_ATOMS: atom_id res chain seq x y z
N MET A 1 -27.88 16.86 -36.86
CA MET A 1 -27.84 15.48 -37.43
C MET A 1 -27.59 14.51 -36.29
N SER A 2 -28.22 13.34 -36.29
CA SER A 2 -27.93 12.32 -35.28
C SER A 2 -26.58 11.62 -35.56
N LEU A 3 -26.00 11.00 -34.53
CA LEU A 3 -24.77 10.20 -34.67
C LEU A 3 -24.94 9.08 -35.73
N ASP A 4 -26.12 8.47 -35.80
CA ASP A 4 -26.44 7.44 -36.78
C ASP A 4 -26.48 7.95 -38.24
N GLN A 5 -27.02 9.15 -38.46
CA GLN A 5 -27.04 9.76 -39.80
C GLN A 5 -25.62 10.07 -40.29
N THR A 6 -24.79 10.58 -39.38
CA THR A 6 -23.39 10.91 -39.66
C THR A 6 -22.57 9.65 -39.96
N ALA A 7 -22.76 8.58 -39.17
CA ALA A 7 -22.08 7.30 -39.39
C ALA A 7 -22.48 6.64 -40.72
N ARG A 8 -23.75 6.72 -41.13
CA ARG A 8 -24.20 6.19 -42.43
C ARG A 8 -23.58 6.95 -43.60
N GLN A 9 -23.55 8.28 -43.53
CA GLN A 9 -22.91 9.10 -44.57
C GLN A 9 -21.42 8.77 -44.70
N MET A 10 -20.69 8.65 -43.59
CA MET A 10 -19.27 8.30 -43.63
C MET A 10 -18.99 6.92 -44.25
N ARG A 11 -19.83 5.91 -43.99
CA ARG A 11 -19.69 4.60 -44.62
C ARG A 11 -19.87 4.68 -46.14
N GLN A 12 -20.85 5.43 -46.62
CA GLN A 12 -21.08 5.60 -48.06
C GLN A 12 -19.94 6.34 -48.76
N LEU A 13 -19.31 7.30 -48.07
CA LEU A 13 -18.23 8.11 -48.63
C LEU A 13 -16.89 7.35 -48.72
N TYR A 14 -16.60 6.48 -47.74
CA TYR A 14 -15.25 5.94 -47.56
C TYR A 14 -15.15 4.42 -47.60
N MET A 15 -16.27 3.69 -47.75
CA MET A 15 -16.29 2.23 -47.69
C MET A 15 -16.99 1.65 -48.92
N THR A 16 -16.36 0.65 -49.53
CA THR A 16 -16.91 -0.11 -50.67
C THR A 16 -16.83 -1.59 -50.37
N THR A 17 -17.86 -2.36 -50.73
CA THR A 17 -17.86 -3.82 -50.53
C THR A 17 -16.81 -4.47 -51.43
N SER A 18 -16.05 -5.42 -50.90
CA SER A 18 -15.08 -6.27 -51.62
C SER A 18 -15.71 -7.63 -51.97
N ASP A 19 -15.13 -8.34 -52.95
CA ASP A 19 -15.50 -9.71 -53.28
C ASP A 19 -14.89 -10.74 -52.33
N GLU A 20 -13.92 -10.33 -51.49
CA GLU A 20 -13.37 -11.18 -50.43
C GLU A 20 -14.41 -11.50 -49.35
N TYR A 21 -14.46 -12.75 -48.92
CA TYR A 21 -15.47 -13.25 -47.97
C TYR A 21 -14.86 -13.59 -46.61
N CYS A 22 -15.52 -13.17 -45.53
CA CYS A 22 -15.16 -13.53 -44.17
C CYS A 22 -16.01 -14.71 -43.70
N ASP A 23 -15.39 -15.88 -43.57
CA ASP A 23 -16.06 -17.09 -43.08
C ASP A 23 -16.49 -16.96 -41.61
N LYS A 24 -15.69 -16.26 -40.80
CA LYS A 24 -15.97 -16.07 -39.36
C LYS A 24 -17.28 -15.34 -39.09
N HIS A 25 -17.58 -14.34 -39.93
CA HIS A 25 -18.75 -13.45 -39.75
C HIS A 25 -19.76 -13.56 -40.88
N ASN A 26 -19.57 -14.50 -41.80
CA ASN A 26 -20.43 -14.79 -42.94
C ASN A 26 -20.83 -13.54 -43.74
N ARG A 27 -19.82 -12.76 -44.16
CA ARG A 27 -20.03 -11.49 -44.89
C ARG A 27 -18.84 -11.11 -45.77
N ASN A 28 -19.10 -10.31 -46.79
CA ASN A 28 -18.04 -9.68 -47.59
C ASN A 28 -17.21 -8.69 -46.77
N TYR A 29 -15.93 -8.58 -47.13
CA TYR A 29 -15.02 -7.55 -46.63
C TYR A 29 -15.45 -6.18 -47.17
N VAL A 30 -14.91 -5.13 -46.55
CA VAL A 30 -15.04 -3.76 -47.04
C VAL A 30 -13.66 -3.16 -47.27
N THR A 31 -13.51 -2.46 -48.38
CA THR A 31 -12.35 -1.64 -48.69
C THR A 31 -12.60 -0.24 -48.16
N ILE A 32 -11.76 0.19 -47.21
CA ILE A 32 -11.83 1.51 -46.56
C ILE A 32 -10.78 2.42 -47.21
N LYS A 33 -11.20 3.60 -47.68
CA LYS A 33 -10.33 4.60 -48.33
C LYS A 33 -10.61 5.99 -47.78
N PHE A 34 -9.82 6.43 -46.80
CA PHE A 34 -9.86 7.81 -46.33
C PHE A 34 -9.03 8.74 -47.24
N PRO A 35 -9.29 10.06 -47.23
CA PRO A 35 -8.45 11.02 -47.92
C PRO A 35 -7.00 10.92 -47.41
N ASN A 36 -6.03 10.87 -48.34
CA ASN A 36 -4.59 10.79 -48.04
C ASN A 36 -4.12 9.53 -47.30
N SER A 37 -4.91 8.44 -47.28
CA SER A 37 -4.48 7.14 -46.77
C SER A 37 -4.43 6.10 -47.88
N GLN A 38 -3.51 5.13 -47.76
CA GLN A 38 -3.58 3.93 -48.59
C GLN A 38 -4.88 3.16 -48.26
N PRO A 39 -5.64 2.70 -49.26
CA PRO A 39 -6.83 1.91 -49.02
C PRO A 39 -6.44 0.56 -48.41
N TYR A 40 -7.29 0.02 -47.55
CA TYR A 40 -7.11 -1.32 -46.99
C TYR A 40 -8.44 -2.06 -46.92
N THR A 41 -8.38 -3.38 -47.08
CA THR A 41 -9.55 -4.27 -47.14
C THR A 41 -9.63 -5.11 -45.88
N VAL A 42 -10.77 -5.08 -45.20
CA VAL A 42 -10.94 -5.78 -43.92
C VAL A 42 -12.39 -6.22 -43.72
N CYS A 43 -12.61 -7.29 -42.97
CA CYS A 43 -13.93 -7.56 -42.41
C CYS A 43 -14.20 -6.57 -41.25
N GLU A 44 -15.29 -5.80 -41.33
CA GLU A 44 -15.64 -4.80 -40.31
C GLU A 44 -15.75 -5.37 -38.89
N LEU A 45 -16.29 -6.59 -38.76
CA LEU A 45 -16.50 -7.23 -37.46
C LEU A 45 -15.19 -7.78 -36.90
N CYS A 46 -14.36 -8.43 -37.72
CA CYS A 46 -13.00 -8.80 -37.32
C CYS A 46 -12.19 -7.57 -36.89
N HIS A 47 -12.27 -6.47 -37.65
CA HIS A 47 -11.55 -5.24 -37.33
C HIS A 47 -12.02 -4.63 -36.00
N ARG A 48 -13.33 -4.60 -35.76
CA ARG A 48 -13.91 -4.10 -34.50
C ARG A 48 -13.51 -4.96 -33.31
N GLU A 49 -13.64 -6.29 -33.43
CA GLU A 49 -13.25 -7.21 -32.36
C GLU A 49 -11.76 -7.06 -32.00
N GLU A 50 -10.89 -6.90 -33.01
CA GLU A 50 -9.46 -6.66 -32.78
C GLU A 50 -9.21 -5.31 -32.10
N GLN A 51 -9.88 -4.24 -32.55
CA GLN A 51 -9.79 -2.93 -31.90
C GLN A 51 -10.28 -2.98 -30.44
N GLU A 52 -11.38 -3.67 -30.17
CA GLU A 52 -11.91 -3.86 -28.81
C GLU A 52 -10.91 -4.60 -27.93
N ARG A 53 -10.26 -5.65 -28.44
CA ARG A 53 -9.19 -6.37 -27.71
C ARG A 53 -7.99 -5.48 -27.43
N LEU A 54 -7.50 -4.74 -28.42
CA LEU A 54 -6.36 -3.83 -28.25
C LEU A 54 -6.70 -2.71 -27.26
N ASN A 55 -7.92 -2.17 -27.31
CA ASN A 55 -8.38 -1.15 -26.37
C ASN A 55 -8.51 -1.71 -24.95
N ALA A 56 -9.03 -2.93 -24.80
CA ALA A 56 -9.11 -3.60 -23.50
C ALA A 56 -7.71 -3.87 -22.92
N PHE A 57 -6.77 -4.32 -23.74
CA PHE A 57 -5.37 -4.52 -23.35
C PHE A 57 -4.72 -3.22 -22.87
N LYS A 58 -4.86 -2.13 -23.64
CA LYS A 58 -4.34 -0.80 -23.25
C LYS A 58 -4.99 -0.27 -21.97
N ALA A 59 -6.30 -0.46 -21.81
CA ALA A 59 -7.02 -0.04 -20.61
C ALA A 59 -6.54 -0.82 -19.37
N GLN A 60 -6.28 -2.12 -19.51
CA GLN A 60 -5.70 -2.93 -18.44
C GLN A 60 -4.28 -2.47 -18.07
N GLU A 61 -3.41 -2.26 -19.06
CA GLU A 61 -2.04 -1.79 -18.84
C GLU A 61 -2.03 -0.43 -18.13
N GLN A 62 -2.89 0.50 -18.55
CA GLN A 62 -3.04 1.79 -17.91
C GLN A 62 -3.54 1.67 -16.46
N TYR A 63 -4.54 0.81 -16.23
CA TYR A 63 -5.05 0.57 -14.88
C TYR A 63 -3.97 0.01 -13.94
N GLU A 64 -3.19 -0.98 -14.39
CA GLU A 64 -2.10 -1.57 -13.62
C GLU A 64 -1.00 -0.53 -13.31
N PHE A 65 -0.66 0.31 -14.29
CA PHE A 65 0.27 1.42 -14.10
C PHE A 65 -0.23 2.41 -13.04
N GLU A 66 -1.50 2.83 -13.09
CA GLU A 66 -2.09 3.74 -12.12
C GLU A 66 -2.13 3.15 -10.70
N GLN A 67 -2.45 1.86 -10.56
CA GLN A 67 -2.41 1.17 -9.26
C GLN A 67 -1.00 1.13 -8.69
N GLU A 68 0.02 0.85 -9.52
CA GLU A 68 1.41 0.84 -9.08
C GLU A 68 1.90 2.23 -8.68
N GLN A 69 1.55 3.28 -9.44
CA GLN A 69 1.88 4.66 -9.07
C GLN A 69 1.22 5.04 -7.75
N LYS A 70 -0.06 4.71 -7.54
CA LYS A 70 -0.74 4.95 -6.26
C LYS A 70 -0.05 4.21 -5.13
N ARG A 71 0.33 2.94 -5.33
CA ARG A 71 1.05 2.13 -4.33
C ARG A 71 2.38 2.78 -3.93
N LEU A 72 3.17 3.21 -4.91
CA LEU A 72 4.46 3.85 -4.68
C LEU A 72 4.31 5.21 -3.97
N TYR A 73 3.31 6.00 -4.36
CA TYR A 73 3.00 7.26 -3.70
C TYR A 73 2.70 7.07 -2.21
N PHE A 74 1.88 6.07 -1.84
CA PHE A 74 1.59 5.80 -0.43
C PHE A 74 2.84 5.36 0.36
N LEU A 75 3.67 4.51 -0.24
CA LEU A 75 4.84 3.94 0.41
C LEU A 75 6.00 4.93 0.57
N LYS A 76 6.12 5.90 -0.33
CA LYS A 76 7.27 6.83 -0.39
C LYS A 76 6.89 8.26 -0.04
N ASP A 77 5.90 8.81 -0.72
CA ASP A 77 5.63 10.26 -0.70
C ASP A 77 4.61 10.66 0.38
N PHE A 78 3.60 9.80 0.62
CA PHE A 78 2.59 10.04 1.67
C PHE A 78 3.01 9.49 3.04
N SER A 79 3.99 8.58 3.07
CA SER A 79 4.54 8.07 4.33
C SER A 79 5.24 9.18 5.11
N LEU A 80 5.04 9.22 6.42
CA LEU A 80 5.73 10.11 7.34
C LEU A 80 6.85 9.30 8.01
N LEU A 81 8.00 9.23 7.35
CA LEU A 81 9.17 8.50 7.79
C LEU A 81 10.39 9.42 7.83
N ASP A 82 11.31 9.13 8.75
CA ASP A 82 12.60 9.79 8.81
C ASP A 82 13.46 9.50 7.56
N ASP A 83 14.29 10.47 7.17
CA ASP A 83 15.12 10.38 5.96
C ASP A 83 16.11 9.20 5.99
N ASP A 84 16.56 8.79 7.17
CA ASP A 84 17.46 7.64 7.37
C ASP A 84 16.80 6.30 7.06
N LEU A 85 15.45 6.22 7.15
CA LEU A 85 14.68 5.02 6.84
C LEU A 85 14.34 4.86 5.37
N LYS A 86 14.48 5.89 4.52
CA LYS A 86 14.10 5.85 3.09
C LYS A 86 14.69 4.66 2.32
N ASN A 87 15.91 4.26 2.67
CA ASN A 87 16.61 3.15 2.04
C ASN A 87 16.52 1.83 2.82
N ALA A 88 15.89 1.81 4.00
CA ALA A 88 15.84 0.64 4.87
C ALA A 88 15.13 -0.53 4.18
N ASN A 89 15.76 -1.70 4.26
CA ASN A 89 15.24 -2.99 3.81
C ASN A 89 15.88 -4.12 4.62
N PHE A 90 15.39 -5.35 4.46
CA PHE A 90 15.92 -6.48 5.21
C PHE A 90 17.38 -6.81 4.87
N ASP A 91 17.83 -6.49 3.66
CA ASP A 91 19.17 -6.85 3.18
C ASP A 91 20.24 -5.88 3.68
N ASN A 92 19.89 -4.61 3.89
CA ASN A 92 20.79 -3.61 4.48
C ASN A 92 20.65 -3.48 6.01
N TYR A 93 19.80 -4.27 6.65
CA TYR A 93 19.77 -4.36 8.10
C TYR A 93 21.02 -5.08 8.61
N LYS A 94 21.94 -4.33 9.22
CA LYS A 94 23.17 -4.89 9.81
C LYS A 94 22.83 -5.72 11.06
N ALA A 95 22.86 -7.04 10.92
CA ALA A 95 22.66 -8.01 11.99
C ALA A 95 23.98 -8.75 12.32
N SER A 96 24.85 -8.06 13.07
CA SER A 96 26.18 -8.57 13.44
C SER A 96 26.14 -9.42 14.71
N THR A 97 25.27 -9.10 15.66
CA THR A 97 25.13 -9.86 16.91
C THR A 97 24.08 -10.97 16.81
N ARG A 98 24.11 -11.91 17.76
CA ARG A 98 23.11 -12.97 17.84
C ARG A 98 21.71 -12.38 18.08
N GLU A 99 21.61 -11.40 18.97
CA GLU A 99 20.38 -10.70 19.32
C GLU A 99 19.77 -10.01 18.09
N GLN A 100 20.58 -9.31 17.29
CA GLN A 100 20.11 -8.65 16.07
C GLN A 100 19.62 -9.64 15.01
N LYS A 101 20.27 -10.82 14.90
CA LYS A 101 19.83 -11.89 14.00
C LYS A 101 18.52 -12.51 14.46
N GLU A 102 18.33 -12.65 15.77
CA GLU A 102 17.08 -13.11 16.36
C GLU A 102 15.94 -12.10 16.14
N ASP A 103 16.19 -10.80 16.32
CA ASP A 103 15.22 -9.73 16.07
C ASP A 103 14.78 -9.74 14.58
N LEU A 104 15.74 -9.78 13.65
CA LEU A 104 15.48 -9.89 12.21
C LEU A 104 14.67 -11.14 11.86
N LYS A 105 15.05 -12.30 12.40
CA LYS A 105 14.37 -13.57 12.16
C LYS A 105 12.93 -13.53 12.68
N ASN A 106 12.71 -12.96 13.86
CA ASN A 106 11.38 -12.83 14.43
C ASN A 106 10.49 -11.97 13.53
N VAL A 107 10.93 -10.75 13.18
CA VAL A 107 10.13 -9.87 12.31
C VAL A 107 9.81 -10.56 10.99
N ARG A 108 10.80 -11.16 10.32
CA ARG A 108 10.56 -11.93 9.08
C ARG A 108 9.52 -13.05 9.24
N SER A 109 9.54 -13.78 10.36
CA SER A 109 8.58 -14.85 10.61
C SER A 109 7.14 -14.34 10.77
N GLN A 110 6.95 -13.14 11.33
CA GLN A 110 5.64 -12.52 11.49
C GLN A 110 5.00 -12.16 10.14
N LEU A 111 5.79 -11.74 9.14
CA LEU A 111 5.27 -11.45 7.79
C LEU A 111 4.60 -12.67 7.17
N LYS A 112 5.08 -13.89 7.47
CA LYS A 112 4.49 -15.11 6.92
C LYS A 112 3.01 -15.22 7.30
N GLY A 113 2.66 -14.94 8.55
CA GLY A 113 1.25 -14.97 8.96
C GLY A 113 0.40 -13.93 8.22
N TYR A 114 0.92 -12.72 7.97
CA TYR A 114 0.22 -11.74 7.14
C TYR A 114 0.01 -12.20 5.70
N LEU A 115 1.02 -12.85 5.10
CA LEU A 115 0.93 -13.41 3.76
C LEU A 115 -0.03 -14.62 3.69
N ASP A 116 -0.13 -15.38 4.78
CA ASP A 116 -1.10 -16.48 4.95
C ASP A 116 -2.52 -15.97 5.28
N GLY A 117 -2.76 -14.66 5.22
CA GLY A 117 -4.08 -14.04 5.40
C GLY A 117 -4.50 -13.83 6.85
N GLN A 118 -3.60 -14.00 7.82
CA GLN A 118 -3.89 -13.75 9.22
C GLN A 118 -4.14 -12.25 9.49
N ASP A 119 -4.92 -11.98 10.53
CA ASP A 119 -5.40 -10.65 10.87
C ASP A 119 -5.09 -10.33 12.33
N TYR A 120 -3.93 -9.72 12.57
CA TYR A 120 -3.48 -9.30 13.91
C TYR A 120 -2.56 -8.08 13.82
N ASN A 121 -2.42 -7.35 14.92
CA ASN A 121 -1.34 -6.38 15.04
C ASN A 121 -0.03 -7.08 15.40
N ILE A 122 1.09 -6.49 15.00
CA ILE A 122 2.43 -6.87 15.47
C ILE A 122 2.94 -5.70 16.31
N VAL A 123 3.34 -5.95 17.56
CA VAL A 123 3.87 -4.90 18.45
C VAL A 123 5.35 -5.20 18.72
N LEU A 124 6.21 -4.29 18.28
CA LEU A 124 7.66 -4.34 18.41
C LEU A 124 8.10 -3.41 19.54
N ILE A 125 8.54 -3.99 20.65
CA ILE A 125 8.92 -3.28 21.87
C ILE A 125 10.44 -3.26 22.02
N GLY A 126 11.03 -2.12 22.33
CA GLY A 126 12.45 -2.04 22.66
C GLY A 126 12.98 -0.61 22.73
N ASP A 127 14.22 -0.46 23.18
CA ASP A 127 14.84 0.85 23.39
C ASP A 127 15.06 1.63 22.08
N THR A 128 15.39 2.90 22.20
CA THR A 128 15.72 3.76 21.05
C THR A 128 16.97 3.21 20.33
N GLY A 129 16.96 3.28 19.00
CA GLY A 129 18.15 2.93 18.20
C GLY A 129 18.45 1.44 18.03
N VAL A 130 17.64 0.54 18.60
CA VAL A 130 17.83 -0.92 18.46
C VAL A 130 17.42 -1.49 17.10
N GLY A 131 16.78 -0.67 16.25
CA GLY A 131 16.43 -1.03 14.86
C GLY A 131 14.96 -1.40 14.60
N LYS A 132 14.03 -1.06 15.51
CA LYS A 132 12.59 -1.33 15.36
C LYS A 132 12.00 -0.72 14.09
N SER A 133 12.16 0.60 13.90
CA SER A 133 11.63 1.34 12.76
C SER A 133 12.22 0.83 11.44
N HIS A 134 13.51 0.51 11.40
CA HIS A 134 14.17 -0.10 10.24
C HIS A 134 13.51 -1.42 9.85
N LEU A 135 13.37 -2.34 10.81
CA LEU A 135 12.77 -3.65 10.53
C LEU A 135 11.26 -3.54 10.22
N ALA A 136 10.54 -2.61 10.85
CA ALA A 136 9.14 -2.34 10.56
C ALA A 136 8.93 -1.79 9.15
N TYR A 137 9.73 -0.81 8.71
CA TYR A 137 9.68 -0.29 7.34
C TYR A 137 10.12 -1.33 6.32
N SER A 138 11.15 -2.13 6.63
CA SER A 138 11.59 -3.25 5.80
C SER A 138 10.47 -4.27 5.59
N ALA A 139 9.73 -4.58 6.67
CA ALA A 139 8.57 -5.45 6.62
C ALA A 139 7.46 -4.87 5.74
N LEU A 140 7.13 -3.60 5.94
CA LEU A 140 6.12 -2.90 5.16
C LEU A 140 6.43 -2.91 3.66
N LYS A 141 7.67 -2.57 3.30
CA LYS A 141 8.15 -2.57 1.91
C LYS A 141 8.05 -3.96 1.30
N ALA A 142 8.54 -4.98 1.99
CA ALA A 142 8.46 -6.37 1.53
C ALA A 142 7.01 -6.84 1.31
N LEU A 143 6.09 -6.51 2.24
CA LEU A 143 4.67 -6.83 2.10
C LEU A 143 4.04 -6.09 0.92
N SER A 144 4.29 -4.79 0.78
CA SER A 144 3.75 -3.99 -0.33
C SER A 144 4.26 -4.47 -1.68
N ASP A 145 5.56 -4.75 -1.81
CA ASP A 145 6.17 -5.19 -3.05
C ASP A 145 5.71 -6.60 -3.47
N HIS A 146 5.55 -7.51 -2.50
CA HIS A 146 5.09 -8.88 -2.74
C HIS A 146 3.60 -8.96 -3.07
N THR A 147 2.76 -8.23 -2.34
CA THR A 147 1.29 -8.30 -2.49
C THR A 147 0.73 -7.31 -3.49
N LYS A 148 1.55 -6.37 -3.98
CA LYS A 148 1.13 -5.21 -4.81
C LYS A 148 0.05 -4.35 -4.16
N LYS A 149 -0.06 -4.39 -2.83
CA LYS A 149 -1.01 -3.58 -2.05
C LYS A 149 -0.33 -2.36 -1.44
N MET A 150 -1.13 -1.31 -1.20
CA MET A 150 -0.66 -0.06 -0.60
C MET A 150 -0.15 -0.31 0.82
N GLY A 151 1.09 0.11 1.06
CA GLY A 151 1.70 0.17 2.38
C GLY A 151 1.94 1.62 2.79
N LEU A 152 1.79 1.92 4.08
CA LEU A 152 1.97 3.26 4.63
C LEU A 152 2.77 3.21 5.93
N PHE A 153 3.75 4.09 6.07
CA PHE A 153 4.52 4.28 7.30
C PHE A 153 4.18 5.62 7.91
N ILE A 154 3.84 5.65 9.19
CA ILE A 154 3.46 6.86 9.90
C ILE A 154 4.21 6.94 11.23
N ASN A 155 5.11 7.90 11.35
CA ASN A 155 5.58 8.38 12.64
C ASN A 155 4.44 9.16 13.32
N ILE A 156 4.08 8.78 14.56
CA ILE A 156 2.95 9.39 15.27
C ILE A 156 3.22 10.87 15.62
N VAL A 157 4.45 11.22 15.96
CA VAL A 157 4.83 12.60 16.31
C VAL A 157 4.64 13.50 15.09
N ASP A 158 5.12 13.08 13.92
CA ASP A 158 5.00 13.84 12.68
C ASP A 158 3.54 13.98 12.23
N LEU A 159 2.75 12.91 12.35
CA LEU A 159 1.33 12.96 12.02
C LEU A 159 0.61 14.00 12.88
N LEU A 160 0.82 13.95 14.20
CA LEU A 160 0.18 14.88 15.13
C LEU A 160 0.66 16.31 14.90
N ALA A 161 1.94 16.52 14.58
CA ALA A 161 2.46 17.83 14.23
C ALA A 161 1.75 18.39 12.97
N LYS A 162 1.65 17.60 11.90
CA LYS A 162 0.98 18.00 10.66
C LYS A 162 -0.51 18.32 10.86
N ILE A 163 -1.24 17.51 11.62
CA ILE A 163 -2.65 17.78 11.91
C ILE A 163 -2.79 19.02 12.80
N LYS A 164 -1.85 19.25 13.72
CA LYS A 164 -1.88 20.44 14.57
C LYS A 164 -1.57 21.73 13.80
N GLU A 165 -0.76 21.65 12.75
CA GLU A 165 -0.51 22.76 11.81
C GLU A 165 -1.77 23.09 11.00
N ASP A 166 -2.51 22.07 10.54
CA ASP A 166 -3.78 22.23 9.84
C ASP A 166 -4.76 21.10 10.18
N PHE A 167 -5.75 21.41 11.04
CA PHE A 167 -6.75 20.46 11.50
C PHE A 167 -7.65 19.92 10.38
N SER A 168 -7.74 20.61 9.23
CA SER A 168 -8.53 20.12 8.09
C SER A 168 -7.94 18.83 7.49
N LEU A 169 -6.64 18.59 7.71
CA LEU A 169 -5.93 17.40 7.23
C LEU A 169 -6.29 16.13 8.02
N GLU A 170 -6.87 16.24 9.22
CA GLU A 170 -7.18 15.09 10.08
C GLU A 170 -8.00 14.03 9.33
N ALA A 171 -9.10 14.45 8.71
CA ALA A 171 -10.00 13.55 8.00
C ALA A 171 -9.32 12.90 6.79
N GLU A 172 -8.45 13.63 6.10
CA GLU A 172 -7.68 13.12 4.97
C GLU A 172 -6.67 12.06 5.39
N TYR A 173 -5.86 12.34 6.42
CA TYR A 173 -4.89 11.36 6.95
C TYR A 173 -5.59 10.10 7.45
N ILE A 174 -6.66 10.24 8.24
CA ILE A 174 -7.42 9.09 8.72
C ILE A 174 -7.98 8.27 7.55
N ARG A 175 -8.51 8.93 6.50
CA ARG A 175 -9.02 8.25 5.30
C ARG A 175 -7.92 7.49 4.59
N ARG A 176 -6.79 8.13 4.27
CA ARG A 176 -5.66 7.50 3.55
C ARG A 176 -5.02 6.38 4.37
N ILE A 177 -4.86 6.56 5.67
CA ILE A 177 -4.40 5.50 6.58
C ILE A 177 -5.36 4.30 6.54
N SER A 178 -6.67 4.54 6.47
CA SER A 178 -7.67 3.47 6.37
C SER A 178 -7.68 2.78 4.99
N GLU A 179 -7.33 3.49 3.92
CA GLU A 179 -7.22 2.92 2.56
C GLU A 179 -6.03 1.97 2.40
N SER A 180 -4.93 2.18 3.15
CA SER A 180 -3.75 1.32 3.07
C SER A 180 -4.04 -0.11 3.57
N GLU A 181 -3.54 -1.14 2.90
CA GLU A 181 -3.64 -2.50 3.42
C GLU A 181 -2.68 -2.68 4.61
N TRP A 182 -1.43 -2.25 4.43
CA TRP A 182 -0.36 -2.42 5.41
C TRP A 182 -0.02 -1.08 6.05
N LEU A 183 0.03 -1.04 7.39
CA LEU A 183 0.39 0.16 8.14
C LEU A 183 1.51 -0.14 9.13
N VAL A 184 2.49 0.75 9.18
CA VAL A 184 3.38 0.90 10.32
C VAL A 184 2.98 2.17 11.08
N LEU A 185 2.72 2.04 12.38
CA LEU A 185 2.68 3.16 13.31
C LEU A 185 3.96 3.13 14.14
N ASP A 186 4.82 4.12 13.88
CA ASP A 186 6.15 4.16 14.47
C ASP A 186 6.18 5.03 15.73
N ASP A 187 7.01 4.60 16.69
CA ASP A 187 7.34 5.28 17.93
C ASP A 187 6.11 5.73 18.76
N VAL A 188 5.09 4.86 18.82
CA VAL A 188 3.93 5.05 19.71
C VAL A 188 4.41 5.14 21.15
N GLY A 189 4.11 6.24 21.83
CA GLY A 189 4.51 6.50 23.22
C GLY A 189 5.53 7.60 23.35
N THR A 190 6.11 8.07 22.25
CA THR A 190 7.08 9.17 22.24
C THR A 190 6.43 10.54 22.13
N GLU A 191 5.19 10.60 21.64
CA GLU A 191 4.45 11.84 21.51
C GLU A 191 3.98 12.39 22.86
N LYS A 192 3.66 13.69 22.90
CA LYS A 192 2.95 14.26 24.05
C LYS A 192 1.53 13.68 24.09
N VAL A 193 1.28 12.78 25.03
CA VAL A 193 -0.03 12.15 25.21
C VAL A 193 -1.00 13.13 25.86
N THR A 194 -2.07 13.44 25.12
CA THR A 194 -3.19 14.29 25.50
C THR A 194 -4.48 13.58 25.11
N GLU A 195 -5.65 14.08 25.55
CA GLU A 195 -6.93 13.53 25.11
C GLU A 195 -7.08 13.58 23.59
N TRP A 196 -6.66 14.67 22.97
CA TRP A 196 -6.70 14.83 21.52
C TRP A 196 -5.78 13.84 20.80
N SER A 197 -4.49 13.76 21.15
CA SER A 197 -3.56 12.83 20.49
C SER A 197 -3.95 11.36 20.70
N SER A 198 -4.43 11.00 21.89
CA SER A 198 -4.98 9.68 22.18
C SER A 198 -6.23 9.38 21.35
N GLY A 199 -7.07 10.39 21.12
CA GLY A 199 -8.27 10.30 20.28
C GLY A 199 -7.95 10.02 18.81
N ILE A 200 -6.91 10.66 18.27
CA ILE A 200 -6.41 10.40 16.90
C ILE A 200 -5.88 8.97 16.80
N LEU A 201 -4.99 8.56 17.71
CA LEU A 201 -4.42 7.21 17.73
C LEU A 201 -5.52 6.14 17.84
N TYR A 202 -6.50 6.36 18.72
CA TYR A 202 -7.66 5.47 18.85
C TYR A 202 -8.45 5.38 17.54
N SER A 203 -8.71 6.52 16.88
CA SER A 203 -9.48 6.58 15.64
C SER A 203 -8.82 5.80 14.50
N ILE A 204 -7.50 5.88 14.40
CA ILE A 204 -6.71 5.10 13.44
C ILE A 204 -6.79 3.61 13.76
N LEU A 205 -6.42 3.21 14.98
CA LEU A 205 -6.35 1.81 15.37
C LEU A 205 -7.73 1.13 15.39
N ASN A 206 -8.81 1.88 15.64
CA ASN A 206 -10.16 1.32 15.64
C ASN A 206 -10.64 0.91 14.24
N LYS A 207 -10.15 1.58 13.19
CA LYS A 207 -10.47 1.26 11.78
C LYS A 207 -9.57 0.17 11.19
N ARG A 208 -8.61 -0.34 11.96
CA ARG A 208 -7.57 -1.25 11.46
C ARG A 208 -7.44 -2.52 12.31
N THR A 209 -6.86 -3.53 11.69
CA THR A 209 -6.61 -4.85 12.30
C THR A 209 -5.27 -5.49 11.91
N LYS A 210 -4.61 -4.97 10.87
CA LYS A 210 -3.24 -5.32 10.45
C LYS A 210 -2.35 -4.08 10.53
N THR A 211 -1.68 -3.92 11.66
CA THR A 211 -0.79 -2.80 11.93
C THR A 211 0.47 -3.30 12.64
N ILE A 212 1.63 -2.95 12.09
CA ILE A 212 2.91 -3.10 12.78
C ILE A 212 3.10 -1.84 13.62
N ILE A 213 3.30 -2.00 14.91
CA ILE A 213 3.42 -0.91 15.88
C ILE A 213 4.80 -1.00 16.49
N THR A 214 5.57 0.08 16.48
CA THR A 214 6.82 0.15 17.23
C THR A 214 6.63 1.04 18.46
N THR A 215 7.27 0.66 19.57
CA THR A 215 7.18 1.39 20.83
C THR A 215 8.38 1.07 21.73
N ASN A 216 8.70 2.01 22.60
CA ASN A 216 9.63 1.87 23.72
C ASN A 216 8.91 1.59 25.05
N LEU A 217 7.57 1.58 25.06
CA LEU A 217 6.75 1.34 26.24
C LEU A 217 6.46 -0.15 26.45
N SER A 218 6.47 -0.59 27.71
CA SER A 218 5.94 -1.92 28.04
C SER A 218 4.40 -1.94 27.88
N PRO A 219 3.76 -3.12 27.79
CA PRO A 219 2.30 -3.19 27.78
C PRO A 219 1.65 -2.51 29.00
N GLN A 220 2.28 -2.60 30.18
CA GLN A 220 1.82 -1.92 31.38
C GLN A 220 1.91 -0.39 31.23
N ASP A 221 3.00 0.12 30.67
CA ASP A 221 3.18 1.55 30.45
C ASP A 221 2.20 2.09 29.40
N ILE A 222 1.92 1.32 28.34
CA ILE A 222 0.86 1.67 27.36
C ILE A 222 -0.51 1.74 28.06
N MET A 223 -0.82 0.78 28.93
CA MET A 223 -2.07 0.81 29.70
C MET A 223 -2.16 2.05 30.59
N GLY A 224 -1.08 2.40 31.29
CA GLY A 224 -1.04 3.57 32.16
C GLY A 224 -1.12 4.89 31.39
N THR A 225 -0.46 4.95 30.23
CA THR A 225 -0.31 6.17 29.42
C THR A 225 -1.58 6.49 28.62
N TYR A 226 -2.17 5.49 27.95
CA TYR A 226 -3.30 5.71 27.04
C TYR A 226 -4.64 5.16 27.56
N GLY A 227 -4.61 4.37 28.64
CA GLY A 227 -5.79 3.71 29.18
C GLY A 227 -6.27 2.52 28.36
N LYS A 228 -7.31 1.88 28.88
CA LYS A 228 -7.85 0.58 28.40
C LYS A 228 -8.29 0.60 26.94
N ARG A 229 -8.83 1.72 26.46
CA ARG A 229 -9.42 1.81 25.10
C ARG A 229 -8.34 1.68 24.03
N VAL A 230 -7.30 2.51 24.08
CA VAL A 230 -6.19 2.46 23.13
C VAL A 230 -5.39 1.18 23.31
N TYR A 231 -5.09 0.77 24.54
CA TYR A 231 -4.43 -0.50 24.83
C TYR A 231 -5.10 -1.68 24.13
N SER A 232 -6.43 -1.79 24.22
CA SER A 232 -7.18 -2.89 23.58
C SER A 232 -7.07 -2.90 22.06
N ARG A 233 -6.82 -1.73 21.44
CA ARG A 233 -6.68 -1.57 19.99
C ARG A 233 -5.26 -1.83 19.52
N ILE A 234 -4.25 -1.40 20.29
CA ILE A 234 -2.84 -1.72 20.03
C ILE A 234 -2.65 -3.24 20.08
N PHE A 235 -3.11 -3.90 21.14
CA PHE A 235 -2.89 -5.33 21.35
C PHE A 235 -3.95 -6.25 20.76
N LYS A 236 -4.80 -5.72 19.85
CA LYS A 236 -5.88 -6.48 19.22
C LYS A 236 -5.32 -7.71 18.48
N LYS A 237 -5.81 -8.90 18.87
CA LYS A 237 -5.45 -10.21 18.28
C LYS A 237 -3.94 -10.53 18.32
N THR A 238 -3.17 -9.89 19.20
CA THR A 238 -1.73 -10.13 19.32
C THR A 238 -1.36 -11.40 20.10
N GLY A 239 -2.35 -12.01 20.77
CA GLY A 239 -2.11 -13.08 21.75
C GLY A 239 -1.58 -12.58 23.10
N LEU A 240 -1.50 -11.26 23.34
CA LEU A 240 -1.01 -10.73 24.62
C LEU A 240 -1.80 -11.28 25.81
N GLY A 241 -1.09 -11.86 26.79
CA GLY A 241 -1.66 -12.48 27.98
C GLY A 241 -1.98 -13.97 27.84
N THR A 242 -1.85 -14.54 26.63
CA THR A 242 -1.98 -15.99 26.39
C THR A 242 -0.72 -16.54 25.74
N THR A 243 -0.51 -16.27 24.44
CA THR A 243 0.63 -16.77 23.67
C THR A 243 1.73 -15.72 23.50
N ASN A 244 1.39 -14.43 23.59
CA ASN A 244 2.25 -13.28 23.30
C ASN A 244 2.92 -13.33 21.91
N GLU A 245 2.38 -14.12 20.97
CA GLU A 245 3.04 -14.49 19.71
C GLU A 245 3.39 -13.29 18.82
N HIS A 246 2.58 -12.22 18.89
CA HIS A 246 2.75 -11.03 18.06
C HIS A 246 3.15 -9.79 18.88
N VAL A 247 3.59 -9.98 20.12
CA VAL A 247 4.22 -8.94 20.94
C VAL A 247 5.69 -9.31 21.15
N TYR A 248 6.56 -8.70 20.37
CA TYR A 248 7.98 -9.02 20.36
C TYR A 248 8.80 -7.95 21.06
N LYS A 249 9.51 -8.34 22.12
CA LYS A 249 10.53 -7.50 22.76
C LYS A 249 11.88 -7.73 22.10
N PHE A 250 12.43 -6.69 21.49
CA PHE A 250 13.76 -6.69 20.88
C PHE A 250 14.79 -7.09 21.93
N LYS A 251 15.72 -7.95 21.52
CA LYS A 251 16.82 -8.44 22.35
C LYS A 251 18.06 -7.56 22.24
N THR A 252 18.18 -6.82 21.15
CA THR A 252 19.23 -5.81 20.99
C THR A 252 19.04 -4.70 22.03
N GLN A 253 20.10 -4.39 22.79
CA GLN A 253 20.08 -3.38 23.86
C GLN A 253 20.98 -2.16 23.56
N GLN A 254 21.74 -2.19 22.48
CA GLN A 254 22.67 -1.12 22.12
C GLN A 254 22.13 -0.29 20.97
N ASP A 255 22.19 1.04 21.11
CA ASP A 255 21.80 1.99 20.08
C ASP A 255 22.82 1.94 18.91
N LYS A 256 22.33 1.58 17.72
CA LYS A 256 23.16 1.52 16.50
C LYS A 256 23.73 2.88 16.08
N ARG A 257 23.06 3.99 16.43
CA ARG A 257 23.49 5.35 16.11
C ARG A 257 24.74 5.76 16.89
N MET A 258 25.00 5.09 18.02
CA MET A 258 26.18 5.34 18.86
C MET A 258 27.41 4.49 18.47
N MET A 259 27.31 3.66 17.42
CA MET A 259 28.40 2.80 16.93
C MET A 259 29.09 3.32 15.65
N LEU A 260 28.71 4.51 15.17
CA LEU A 260 29.34 5.23 14.05
C LEU A 260 30.29 6.29 14.60
#